data_AF-A0A7C3G1C5-F1
#
_entry.id   AF-A0A7C3G1C5-F1
#
_cell.length_a   1.000
_cell.length_b   1.000
_cell.length_c   1.000
_cell.angle_alpha   90.00
_cell.angle_beta   90.00
_cell.angle_gamma   90.00
#
_symmetry.space_group_name_H-M   'P 1'
#
loop_
_entity.id
_entity.type
_entity.pdbx_description
1 polymer ?
#
loop_
_entity_poly.entity_id
_entity_poly.type
_entity_poly.pdbx_seq_one_letter_code
_entity_poly.pdbx_strand_id
1 'polypeptide(L)'
;MNTLEQQVRGLLAQGNKIQAVKLVREQTGKGLKESKDYVDSMVKSASPEIPAGISKETLAFEIKEFLAQGNKVMAVKRVHELTGWGLKQSKDFVDAL
;
A
#
# COMPACT_ATOMS: atom_id res chain seq x y z
N MET A 1 -14.98 4.68 -16.76
CA MET A 1 -14.61 6.11 -16.65
C MET A 1 -14.23 6.39 -15.20
N ASN A 2 -12.93 6.49 -14.90
CA ASN A 2 -12.32 7.19 -13.74
C ASN A 2 -10.79 7.02 -13.81
N THR A 3 -10.21 7.64 -14.84
CA THR A 3 -8.77 7.56 -15.18
C THR A 3 -7.89 8.15 -14.07
N LEU A 4 -8.40 9.14 -13.33
CA LEU A 4 -7.68 9.80 -12.23
C LEU A 4 -7.36 8.83 -11.08
N GLU A 5 -8.36 8.08 -10.60
CA GLU A 5 -8.17 7.15 -9.48
C GLU A 5 -7.18 6.04 -9.85
N GLN A 6 -7.22 5.56 -11.10
CA GLN A 6 -6.25 4.58 -11.60
C GLN A 6 -4.84 5.15 -11.70
N GLN A 7 -4.68 6.39 -12.19
CA GLN A 7 -3.38 7.05 -12.25
C GLN A 7 -2.81 7.33 -10.85
N VAL A 8 -3.66 7.77 -9.92
CA VAL A 8 -3.27 7.99 -8.52
C VAL A 8 -2.86 6.68 -7.87
N ARG A 9 -3.63 5.60 -8.03
CA ARG A 9 -3.26 4.26 -7.57
C ARG A 9 -1.97 3.77 -8.22
N GLY A 10 -1.76 4.00 -9.52
CA GLY A 10 -0.54 3.62 -10.23
C GLY A 10 0.70 4.37 -9.71
N LEU A 11 0.60 5.69 -9.53
CA LEU A 11 1.67 6.50 -8.95
C LEU A 11 1.95 6.11 -7.50
N LEU A 12 0.91 5.77 -6.73
CA LEU A 12 1.05 5.27 -5.37
C LEU A 12 1.77 3.91 -5.32
N ALA A 13 1.42 2.98 -6.20
CA ALA A 13 2.09 1.68 -6.33
C ALA A 13 3.55 1.81 -6.76
N GLN A 14 3.89 2.86 -7.52
CA GLN A 14 5.26 3.20 -7.90
C GLN A 14 6.03 3.97 -6.81
N GLY A 15 5.44 4.21 -5.63
CA GLY A 15 6.06 5.03 -4.58
C GLY A 15 6.09 6.54 -4.88
N ASN A 16 5.51 6.97 -6.01
CA ASN A 16 5.49 8.35 -6.48
C ASN A 16 4.39 9.19 -5.80
N LYS A 17 4.34 9.17 -4.46
CA LYS A 17 3.31 9.86 -3.66
C LYS A 17 3.22 11.36 -3.96
N ILE A 18 4.34 12.03 -4.20
CA ILE A 18 4.33 13.47 -4.53
C ILE A 18 3.69 13.73 -5.90
N GLN A 19 3.95 12.87 -6.90
CA GLN A 19 3.31 13.00 -8.20
C GLN A 19 1.80 12.69 -8.11
N ALA A 20 1.41 11.70 -7.31
CA ALA A 20 0.00 11.42 -7.04
C ALA A 20 -0.72 12.64 -6.43
N VAL A 21 -0.10 13.33 -5.47
CA VAL A 21 -0.65 14.55 -4.85
C VAL A 21 -0.73 15.70 -5.86
N LYS A 22 0.29 15.88 -6.71
CA LYS A 22 0.24 16.88 -7.79
C LYS A 22 -0.89 16.59 -8.77
N LEU A 23 -1.00 15.35 -9.24
CA LEU A 23 -2.03 14.93 -10.18
C LEU A 23 -3.44 15.16 -9.61
N VAL A 24 -3.69 14.76 -8.37
CA VAL A 24 -4.96 15.03 -7.68
C VAL A 24 -5.23 16.51 -7.62
N ARG A 25 -4.24 17.33 -7.25
CA ARG A 25 -4.36 18.79 -7.18
C ARG A 25 -4.67 19.41 -8.54
N GLU A 26 -4.00 18.98 -9.61
CA GLU A 26 -4.20 19.50 -10.97
C GLU A 26 -5.55 19.09 -11.56
N GLN A 27 -6.02 17.88 -11.25
CA GLN A 27 -7.26 17.33 -11.82
C GLN A 27 -8.50 17.71 -11.01
N THR A 28 -8.39 17.86 -9.69
CA THR A 28 -9.53 18.20 -8.81
C THR A 28 -9.51 19.64 -8.31
N GLY A 29 -8.41 20.38 -8.48
CA GLY A 29 -8.25 21.77 -8.01
C GLY A 29 -8.15 21.92 -6.49
N LYS A 30 -8.10 20.83 -5.73
CA LYS A 30 -8.10 20.84 -4.26
C LYS A 30 -6.83 21.45 -3.66
N GLY A 31 -6.92 21.93 -2.42
CA GLY A 31 -5.77 22.45 -1.68
C GLY A 31 -4.68 21.39 -1.46
N LEU A 32 -3.45 21.82 -1.13
CA LEU A 32 -2.32 20.91 -0.91
C LEU A 32 -2.61 19.90 0.22
N LYS A 33 -3.30 20.35 1.27
CA LYS A 33 -3.72 19.53 2.41
C LYS A 33 -4.74 18.47 1.99
N GLU A 34 -5.79 18.87 1.26
CA GLU A 34 -6.82 17.95 0.78
C GLU A 34 -6.30 16.95 -0.25
N SER A 35 -5.40 17.38 -1.14
CA SER A 35 -4.80 16.49 -2.13
C SER A 35 -3.92 15.44 -1.46
N LYS A 36 -3.16 15.84 -0.43
CA LYS A 36 -2.38 14.91 0.39
C LYS A 36 -3.29 13.95 1.16
N ASP A 37 -4.34 14.45 1.79
CA ASP A 37 -5.29 13.65 2.56
C ASP A 37 -6.06 12.66 1.67
N TYR A 38 -6.46 13.06 0.47
CA TYR A 38 -7.10 12.19 -0.51
C TYR A 38 -6.17 11.07 -0.97
N VAL A 39 -4.92 11.38 -1.29
CA VAL A 39 -3.91 10.38 -1.66
C VAL A 39 -3.59 9.46 -0.47
N ASP A 40 -3.48 9.99 0.74
CA ASP A 40 -3.22 9.21 1.95
C ASP A 40 -4.41 8.30 2.31
N SER A 41 -5.63 8.82 2.21
CA SER A 41 -6.85 8.06 2.35
C SER A 41 -7.00 7.01 1.25
N MET A 42 -6.56 7.28 0.02
CA MET A 42 -6.51 6.24 -1.03
C MET A 42 -5.49 5.15 -0.72
N VAL A 43 -4.35 5.47 -0.10
CA VAL A 43 -3.39 4.47 0.39
C VAL A 43 -3.95 3.67 1.56
N LYS A 44 -4.72 4.32 2.43
CA LYS A 44 -5.27 3.73 3.67
C LYS A 44 -6.55 2.93 3.43
N SER A 45 -7.36 3.37 2.47
CA SER A 45 -8.64 2.75 2.04
C SER A 45 -8.47 1.86 0.82
N ALA A 46 -7.30 1.87 0.17
CA ALA A 46 -6.82 0.65 -0.47
C ALA A 46 -6.71 -0.37 0.67
N SER A 47 -7.75 -1.20 0.80
CA SER A 47 -7.66 -2.49 1.45
C SER A 47 -6.33 -3.14 1.09
N PRO A 48 -5.78 -4.04 1.91
CA PRO A 48 -4.61 -4.84 1.56
C PRO A 48 -4.89 -5.72 0.33
N GLU A 49 -5.01 -5.11 -0.83
CA GLU A 49 -5.06 -5.70 -2.15
C GLU A 49 -3.62 -6.00 -2.45
N ILE A 50 -3.29 -7.29 -2.42
CA ILE A 50 -1.94 -7.75 -2.71
C ILE A 50 -1.65 -7.37 -4.17
N PRO A 51 -0.49 -6.73 -4.46
CA PRO A 51 -0.18 -6.29 -5.82
C PRO A 51 -0.31 -7.44 -6.80
N ALA A 52 -0.71 -7.15 -8.04
CA ALA A 52 -1.07 -8.13 -9.08
C ALA A 52 0.06 -9.05 -9.59
N GLY A 53 1.17 -9.17 -8.85
CA GLY A 53 2.25 -10.12 -9.10
C GLY A 53 2.56 -11.02 -7.91
N ILE A 54 1.81 -10.90 -6.80
CA ILE A 54 2.06 -11.66 -5.58
C ILE A 54 0.78 -12.42 -5.21
N SER A 55 0.88 -13.74 -5.13
CA SER A 55 -0.23 -14.56 -4.67
C SER A 55 -0.40 -14.40 -3.16
N LYS A 56 -1.63 -14.21 -2.70
CA LYS A 56 -1.97 -14.16 -1.27
C LYS A 56 -1.44 -15.37 -0.51
N GLU A 57 -1.47 -16.53 -1.13
CA GLU A 57 -0.99 -17.79 -0.57
C GLU A 57 0.52 -17.79 -0.38
N THR A 58 1.30 -17.35 -1.38
CA THR A 58 2.76 -17.25 -1.28
C THR A 58 3.17 -16.26 -0.19
N LEU A 59 2.53 -15.09 -0.16
CA LEU A 59 2.79 -14.09 0.88
C LEU A 59 2.44 -14.63 2.26
N ALA A 60 1.25 -15.23 2.43
CA ALA A 60 0.84 -15.81 3.71
C ALA A 60 1.76 -16.97 4.15
N PHE A 61 2.27 -17.76 3.21
CA PHE A 61 3.21 -18.85 3.48
C PHE A 61 4.54 -18.32 4.00
N GLU A 62 5.18 -17.37 3.29
CA GLU A 62 6.43 -16.74 3.73
C GLU A 62 6.26 -16.11 5.13
N ILE A 63 5.15 -15.42 5.37
CA ILE A 63 4.88 -14.77 6.67
C ILE A 63 4.71 -15.79 7.80
N LYS A 64 3.95 -16.88 7.57
CA LYS A 64 3.81 -17.94 8.56
C LYS A 64 5.13 -18.62 8.88
N GLU A 65 6.01 -18.76 7.89
CA GLU A 65 7.35 -19.31 8.10
C GLU A 65 8.20 -18.39 8.99
N PHE A 66 8.21 -17.09 8.71
CA PHE A 66 8.89 -16.11 9.58
C PHE A 66 8.30 -16.06 10.99
N LEU A 67 6.97 -16.18 11.13
CA LEU A 67 6.31 -16.24 12.44
C LEU A 67 6.69 -17.51 13.21
N ALA A 68 6.78 -18.66 12.54
CA ALA A 68 7.21 -19.92 13.14
C ALA A 68 8.67 -19.86 13.64
N GLN A 69 9.51 -19.07 12.97
CA GLN A 69 10.89 -18.80 13.40
C GLN A 69 10.98 -17.72 14.50
N GLY A 70 9.87 -17.14 14.94
CA GLY A 70 9.85 -16.03 15.92
C GLY A 70 10.28 -14.68 15.33
N ASN A 71 10.45 -14.58 14.01
CA ASN A 71 10.98 -13.43 13.31
C ASN A 71 9.87 -12.49 12.79
N LYS A 72 8.99 -12.03 13.70
CA LYS A 72 7.86 -11.13 13.35
C LYS A 72 8.31 -9.85 12.64
N VAL A 73 9.47 -9.30 13.01
CA VAL A 73 10.02 -8.10 12.36
C VAL A 73 10.37 -8.35 10.90
N MET A 74 10.97 -9.52 10.59
CA MET A 74 11.26 -9.89 9.21
C MET A 74 9.99 -10.15 8.41
N ALA A 75 8.98 -10.78 9.02
CA ALA A 75 7.67 -10.96 8.39
C ALA A 75 7.08 -9.60 7.93
N VAL A 76 6.97 -8.63 8.84
CA VAL A 76 6.45 -7.30 8.53
C VAL A 76 7.28 -6.59 7.45
N LYS A 77 8.61 -6.71 7.52
CA LYS A 77 9.50 -6.16 6.51
C LYS A 77 9.28 -6.80 5.15
N ARG A 78 9.05 -8.12 5.10
CA ARG A 78 8.78 -8.85 3.87
C ARG A 78 7.45 -8.45 3.24
N VAL A 79 6.38 -8.31 4.05
CA VAL A 79 5.11 -7.74 3.56
C VAL A 79 5.37 -6.36 2.97
N HIS A 80 6.03 -5.47 3.70
CA HIS A 80 6.30 -4.11 3.24
C HIS A 80 7.06 -4.07 1.91
N GLU A 81 8.10 -4.89 1.74
CA GLU A 81 8.90 -4.93 0.51
C GLU A 81 8.14 -5.53 -0.68
N LEU A 82 7.34 -6.57 -0.42
CA LEU A 82 6.58 -7.26 -1.45
C LEU A 82 5.34 -6.47 -1.88
N THR A 83 4.63 -5.86 -0.93
CA THR A 83 3.35 -5.20 -1.19
C THR A 83 3.46 -3.69 -1.31
N GLY A 84 4.56 -3.08 -0.84
CA GLY A 84 4.70 -1.64 -0.69
C GLY A 84 3.81 -1.04 0.40
N TRP A 85 3.13 -1.86 1.21
CA TRP A 85 2.20 -1.38 2.23
C TRP A 85 2.94 -0.64 3.35
N GLY A 86 2.31 0.36 3.95
CA GLY A 86 2.90 1.07 5.09
C GLY A 86 3.17 0.15 6.29
N LEU A 87 4.07 0.56 7.20
CA LEU A 87 4.41 -0.21 8.41
C LEU A 87 3.19 -0.68 9.20
N LYS A 88 2.17 0.18 9.32
CA LYS A 88 0.93 -0.16 10.02
C LYS A 88 0.18 -1.29 9.32
N GLN A 89 -0.01 -1.21 8.00
CA GLN A 89 -0.73 -2.22 7.21
C GLN A 89 0.04 -3.55 7.19
N SER A 90 1.36 -3.49 7.02
CA SER A 90 2.21 -4.68 7.05
C SER A 90 2.14 -5.38 8.40
N LYS A 91 2.14 -4.62 9.50
CA LYS A 91 1.95 -5.17 10.85
C LYS A 91 0.56 -5.80 11.02
N ASP A 92 -0.49 -5.09 10.63
CA ASP A 92 -1.88 -5.56 10.73
C ASP A 92 -2.07 -6.90 10.00
N PHE A 93 -1.51 -7.03 8.79
CA PHE A 93 -1.57 -8.26 8.02
C PHE A 93 -0.81 -9.41 8.67
N VAL A 94 0.38 -9.16 9.22
CA VAL A 94 1.15 -10.18 9.96
C VAL A 94 0.46 -10.58 11.26
N ASP A 95 -0.19 -9.65 11.96
CA ASP A 95 -0.96 -9.93 13.18
C ASP A 95 -2.28 -10.68 12.91
N ALA A 96 -2.80 -10.61 11.68
CA ALA A 96 -4.04 -11.29 11.28
C ALA A 96 -3.84 -12.72 10.74
N LEU A 97 -2.59 -13.16 10.52
CA LEU A 97 -2.21 -14.47 9.99
C LEU A 97 -1.92 -15.50 11.08
#